data_AF-A0A961RM80-F1
#
_entry.id   AF-A0A961RM80-F1
#
_cell.length_a   1.000
_cell.length_b   1.000
_cell.length_c   1.000
_cell.angle_alpha   90.00
_cell.angle_beta   90.00
_cell.angle_gamma   90.00
#
_symmetry.space_group_name_H-M   'P 1'
#
loop_
_entity.id
_entity.type
_entity.pdbx_description
1 polymer ?
#
loop_
_entity_poly.entity_id
_entity_poly.type
_entity_poly.pdbx_seq_one_letter_code
_entity_poly.pdbx_strand_id
1 'polypeptide(L)'
;MIRLAAPFLASILASMPALAADPDPKNWESVLDAARGQTVYWNAWGGSENINAYIEWAGDELESRFGVDLVHVKLEDTATAVATVLAEKAAGKTEGGTVDLIWINGENFASMKKQDLLFAPGWAQSLPNWRFVDHETKPTITVDFTIPTDGLESPWGMAKLVFFHDSARTAPETMPDNARELLEWARANPGRFSYPQPPDFIGSSFLKQVLSELVADPALLQKPVVEADFDTVARPLFDYLDELHPLMWRQARAFPKNYPAMKQMLADGEAEIIFFFFSAEASAAVAAGELPDTVRSFVFSQGTLS
;
A
#
# COMPACT_ATOMS: atom_id res chain seq x y z
N MET A 1 -49.37 -67.35 25.87
CA MET A 1 -49.16 -66.24 24.90
C MET A 1 -48.02 -65.37 25.42
N ILE A 2 -46.81 -65.58 24.92
CA ILE A 2 -45.61 -64.82 25.30
C ILE A 2 -45.44 -63.71 24.25
N ARG A 3 -45.51 -62.44 24.67
CA ARG A 3 -45.25 -61.29 23.79
C ARG A 3 -43.77 -60.92 23.89
N LEU A 4 -43.04 -61.07 22.78
CA LEU A 4 -41.71 -60.48 22.61
C LEU A 4 -41.85 -58.96 22.43
N ALA A 5 -41.15 -58.19 23.26
CA ALA A 5 -40.93 -56.77 23.03
C ALA A 5 -39.55 -56.59 22.38
N ALA A 6 -39.51 -56.05 21.17
CA ALA A 6 -38.28 -55.63 20.50
C ALA A 6 -37.94 -54.19 20.91
N PRO A 7 -36.69 -53.86 21.27
CA PRO A 7 -36.30 -52.48 21.50
C PRO A 7 -35.99 -51.80 20.14
N PHE A 8 -36.65 -50.66 19.88
CA PHE A 8 -36.27 -49.75 18.81
C PHE A 8 -35.01 -48.99 19.25
N LEU A 9 -33.90 -49.21 18.54
CA LEU A 9 -32.69 -48.39 18.65
C LEU A 9 -32.90 -47.14 17.79
N ALA A 10 -33.09 -45.98 18.41
CA ALA A 10 -33.10 -44.70 17.72
C ALA A 10 -31.65 -44.23 17.52
N SER A 11 -31.14 -44.34 16.31
CA SER A 11 -29.84 -43.80 15.93
C SER A 11 -29.92 -42.28 15.82
N ILE A 12 -29.39 -41.57 16.81
CA ILE A 12 -29.16 -40.13 16.74
C ILE A 12 -27.92 -39.92 15.86
N LEU A 13 -28.11 -39.51 14.61
CA LEU A 13 -27.06 -38.96 13.78
C LEU A 13 -26.71 -37.57 14.33
N ALA A 14 -25.64 -37.49 15.11
CA ALA A 14 -25.03 -36.22 15.46
C ALA A 14 -24.38 -35.63 14.21
N SER A 15 -25.01 -34.60 13.64
CA SER A 15 -24.42 -33.75 12.62
C SER A 15 -23.28 -32.97 13.28
N MET A 16 -22.04 -33.44 13.15
CA MET A 16 -20.89 -32.60 13.48
C MET A 16 -20.84 -31.45 12.47
N PRO A 17 -20.65 -30.19 12.91
CA PRO A 17 -20.39 -29.10 11.97
C PRO A 17 -19.10 -29.47 11.25
N ALA A 18 -19.17 -29.61 9.93
CA ALA A 18 -17.98 -29.67 9.13
C ALA A 18 -17.26 -28.34 9.35
N LEU A 19 -16.07 -28.37 9.94
CA LEU A 19 -15.10 -27.29 9.76
C LEU A 19 -15.03 -27.06 8.26
N ALA A 20 -15.53 -25.92 7.79
CA ALA A 20 -15.35 -25.53 6.41
C ALA A 20 -13.83 -25.47 6.20
N ALA A 21 -13.30 -26.38 5.39
CA ALA A 21 -11.92 -26.30 4.98
C ALA A 21 -11.71 -24.95 4.30
N ASP A 22 -10.54 -24.35 4.47
CA ASP A 22 -10.19 -23.13 3.75
C ASP A 22 -10.47 -23.33 2.25
N PRO A 23 -11.09 -22.35 1.58
CA PRO A 23 -11.44 -22.48 0.18
C PRO A 23 -10.19 -22.76 -0.65
N ASP A 24 -10.21 -23.83 -1.46
CA ASP A 24 -9.10 -24.16 -2.36
C ASP A 24 -9.16 -23.25 -3.60
N PRO A 25 -8.23 -22.28 -3.76
CA PRO A 25 -8.29 -21.36 -4.88
C PRO A 25 -8.10 -22.04 -6.24
N LYS A 26 -7.59 -23.29 -6.27
CA LYS A 26 -7.46 -24.09 -7.50
C LYS A 26 -8.81 -24.64 -7.97
N ASN A 27 -9.79 -24.76 -7.08
CA ASN A 27 -11.17 -25.08 -7.43
C ASN A 27 -12.05 -23.81 -7.37
N TRP A 28 -11.84 -22.93 -8.35
CA TRP A 28 -12.48 -21.61 -8.37
C TRP A 28 -14.01 -21.65 -8.34
N GLU A 29 -14.64 -22.66 -8.96
CA GLU A 29 -16.10 -22.82 -8.92
C GLU A 29 -16.59 -23.03 -7.49
N SER A 30 -15.92 -23.88 -6.70
CA SER A 30 -16.22 -24.07 -5.29
C SER A 30 -16.03 -22.80 -4.46
N VAL A 31 -15.04 -21.96 -4.80
CA VAL A 31 -14.82 -20.66 -4.14
C VAL A 31 -16.00 -19.74 -4.40
N LEU A 32 -16.45 -19.65 -5.66
CA LEU A 32 -17.59 -18.81 -6.05
C LEU A 32 -18.90 -19.26 -5.37
N ASP A 33 -19.14 -20.55 -5.29
CA ASP A 33 -20.33 -21.10 -4.63
C ASP A 33 -20.33 -20.81 -3.13
N ALA A 34 -19.18 -20.94 -2.47
CA ALA A 34 -19.04 -20.66 -1.03
C ALA A 34 -19.13 -19.17 -0.71
N ALA A 35 -18.63 -18.29 -1.59
CA ALA A 35 -18.60 -16.85 -1.39
C ALA A 35 -19.99 -16.19 -1.48
N ARG A 36 -20.93 -16.79 -2.19
CA ARG A 36 -22.26 -16.20 -2.41
C ARG A 36 -22.98 -15.93 -1.08
N GLY A 37 -23.42 -14.68 -0.89
CA GLY A 37 -24.10 -14.18 0.30
C GLY A 37 -23.15 -13.79 1.44
N GLN A 38 -21.84 -13.87 1.25
CA GLN A 38 -20.86 -13.38 2.21
C GLN A 38 -20.62 -11.88 2.06
N THR A 39 -20.20 -11.26 3.16
CA THR A 39 -19.72 -9.89 3.20
C THR A 39 -18.20 -9.90 3.39
N VAL A 40 -17.49 -9.08 2.62
CA VAL A 40 -16.04 -8.86 2.72
C VAL A 40 -15.77 -7.45 3.22
N TYR A 41 -15.12 -7.32 4.37
CA TYR A 41 -14.65 -6.05 4.92
C TYR A 41 -13.26 -5.71 4.36
N TRP A 42 -13.24 -4.91 3.29
CA TRP A 42 -12.01 -4.48 2.64
C TRP A 42 -11.51 -3.16 3.22
N ASN A 43 -10.42 -3.26 3.97
CA ASN A 43 -9.71 -2.15 4.59
C ASN A 43 -8.71 -1.55 3.60
N ALA A 44 -8.97 -0.34 3.13
CA ALA A 44 -8.20 0.31 2.06
C ALA A 44 -8.01 1.80 2.31
N TRP A 45 -6.91 2.37 1.81
CA TRP A 45 -6.63 3.80 1.97
C TRP A 45 -7.72 4.66 1.33
N GLY A 46 -8.35 5.53 2.12
CA GLY A 46 -9.54 6.28 1.72
C GLY A 46 -9.29 7.71 1.27
N GLY A 47 -8.04 8.17 1.21
CA GLY A 47 -7.69 9.57 0.97
C GLY A 47 -7.83 10.06 -0.47
N SER A 48 -8.41 9.27 -1.36
CA SER A 48 -8.60 9.57 -2.78
C SER A 48 -10.02 9.23 -3.22
N GLU A 49 -10.76 10.23 -3.70
CA GLU A 49 -12.15 10.04 -4.15
C GLU A 49 -12.26 9.12 -5.36
N ASN A 50 -11.35 9.23 -6.32
CA ASN A 50 -11.32 8.38 -7.50
C ASN A 50 -11.02 6.91 -7.17
N ILE A 51 -10.11 6.65 -6.22
CA ILE A 51 -9.88 5.28 -5.74
C ILE A 51 -11.10 4.76 -4.99
N ASN A 52 -11.70 5.58 -4.13
CA ASN A 52 -12.91 5.21 -3.39
C ASN A 52 -14.07 4.84 -4.33
N ALA A 53 -14.29 5.63 -5.39
CA ALA A 53 -15.32 5.38 -6.39
C ALA A 53 -15.05 4.09 -7.20
N TYR A 54 -13.78 3.78 -7.48
CA TYR A 54 -13.42 2.52 -8.12
C TYR A 54 -13.73 1.31 -7.23
N ILE A 55 -13.44 1.39 -5.93
CA ILE A 55 -13.73 0.32 -4.97
C ILE A 55 -15.25 0.13 -4.82
N GLU A 56 -16.02 1.22 -4.81
CA GLU A 56 -17.49 1.17 -4.80
C GLU A 56 -18.03 0.48 -6.06
N TRP A 57 -17.57 0.89 -7.25
CA TRP A 57 -17.92 0.20 -8.50
C TRP A 57 -17.54 -1.29 -8.48
N ALA A 58 -16.35 -1.63 -7.96
CA ALA A 58 -15.94 -3.02 -7.83
C ALA A 58 -16.86 -3.81 -6.89
N GLY A 59 -17.37 -3.18 -5.83
CA GLY A 59 -18.39 -3.74 -4.95
C GLY A 59 -19.71 -4.02 -5.67
N ASP A 60 -20.20 -3.07 -6.46
CA ASP A 60 -21.41 -3.26 -7.27
C ASP A 60 -21.25 -4.42 -8.26
N GLU A 61 -20.08 -4.55 -8.88
CA GLU A 61 -19.78 -5.67 -9.79
C GLU A 61 -19.69 -7.01 -9.05
N LEU A 62 -19.13 -7.04 -7.84
CA LEU A 62 -19.06 -8.24 -7.00
C LEU A 62 -20.45 -8.73 -6.59
N GLU A 63 -21.32 -7.82 -6.15
CA GLU A 63 -22.68 -8.15 -5.77
C GLU A 63 -23.50 -8.63 -6.99
N SER A 64 -23.47 -7.86 -8.09
CA SER A 64 -24.22 -8.18 -9.30
C SER A 64 -23.82 -9.54 -9.92
N ARG A 65 -22.51 -9.85 -9.94
CA ARG A 65 -21.99 -11.03 -10.65
C ARG A 65 -21.84 -12.26 -9.77
N PHE A 66 -21.57 -12.07 -8.49
CA PHE A 66 -21.21 -13.17 -7.58
C PHE A 66 -22.07 -13.20 -6.31
N GLY A 67 -22.87 -12.16 -6.04
CA GLY A 67 -23.66 -12.03 -4.81
C GLY A 67 -22.78 -11.90 -3.57
N VAL A 68 -21.65 -11.20 -3.70
CA VAL A 68 -20.73 -10.92 -2.59
C VAL A 68 -20.87 -9.44 -2.25
N ASP A 69 -21.18 -9.15 -0.99
CA ASP A 69 -21.25 -7.79 -0.47
C ASP A 69 -19.84 -7.32 -0.10
N LEU A 70 -19.45 -6.14 -0.57
CA LEU A 70 -18.14 -5.56 -0.31
C LEU A 70 -18.29 -4.30 0.53
N VAL A 71 -17.84 -4.36 1.78
CA VAL A 71 -17.81 -3.21 2.68
C VAL A 71 -16.43 -2.57 2.63
N HIS A 72 -16.34 -1.41 1.99
CA HIS A 72 -15.12 -0.60 1.99
C HIS A 72 -14.94 0.12 3.33
N VAL A 73 -13.97 -0.34 4.13
CA VAL A 73 -13.52 0.32 5.36
C VAL A 73 -12.39 1.28 5.01
N LYS A 74 -12.71 2.57 4.93
CA LYS A 74 -11.77 3.65 4.56
C LYS A 74 -10.78 3.91 5.69
N LEU A 75 -9.49 3.79 5.38
CA LEU A 75 -8.39 4.03 6.30
C LEU A 75 -7.73 5.39 6.05
N GLU A 76 -7.32 6.06 7.13
CA GLU A 76 -6.32 7.14 7.05
C GLU A 76 -4.92 6.56 6.80
N ASP A 77 -4.60 5.45 7.47
CA ASP A 77 -3.33 4.72 7.37
C ASP A 77 -3.57 3.21 7.48
N THR A 78 -3.01 2.44 6.55
CA THR A 78 -3.03 0.97 6.52
C THR A 78 -2.51 0.34 7.81
N ALA A 79 -1.59 0.99 8.52
CA ALA A 79 -1.09 0.52 9.81
C ALA A 79 -2.22 0.32 10.84
N THR A 80 -3.34 1.06 10.72
CA THR A 80 -4.52 0.90 11.58
C THR A 80 -5.17 -0.48 11.44
N ALA A 81 -5.28 -0.99 10.20
CA ALA A 81 -5.83 -2.31 9.95
C ALA A 81 -4.89 -3.41 10.48
N VAL A 82 -3.57 -3.25 10.28
CA VAL A 82 -2.56 -4.18 10.82
C VAL A 82 -2.61 -4.24 12.34
N ALA A 83 -2.68 -3.09 13.02
CA ALA A 83 -2.80 -3.02 14.47
C ALA A 83 -4.09 -3.69 14.98
N THR A 84 -5.19 -3.56 14.23
CA THR A 84 -6.47 -4.22 14.54
C THR A 84 -6.33 -5.73 14.49
N VAL A 85 -5.79 -6.28 13.40
CA VAL A 85 -5.56 -7.73 13.25
C VAL A 85 -4.64 -8.27 14.35
N LEU A 86 -3.59 -7.52 14.70
CA LEU A 86 -2.67 -7.87 15.79
C LEU A 86 -3.36 -7.93 17.14
N ALA A 87 -4.18 -6.92 17.45
CA ALA A 87 -4.92 -6.88 18.70
C ALA A 87 -5.94 -8.04 18.80
N GLU A 88 -6.63 -8.36 17.71
CA GLU A 88 -7.54 -9.51 17.64
C GLU A 88 -6.80 -10.83 17.89
N LYS A 89 -5.66 -11.07 17.21
CA LYS A 89 -4.83 -12.25 17.45
C LYS A 89 -4.34 -12.34 18.90
N ALA A 90 -3.86 -11.22 19.47
CA ALA A 90 -3.39 -11.17 20.84
C ALA A 90 -4.50 -11.45 21.87
N ALA A 91 -5.76 -11.13 21.52
CA ALA A 91 -6.94 -11.48 22.31
C ALA A 91 -7.41 -12.94 22.11
N GLY A 92 -6.70 -13.74 21.31
CA GLY A 92 -7.06 -15.12 21.00
C GLY A 92 -8.20 -15.26 19.99
N LYS A 93 -8.55 -14.17 19.28
CA LYS A 93 -9.59 -14.18 18.25
C LYS A 93 -8.98 -14.68 16.94
N THR A 94 -9.21 -15.95 16.63
CA THR A 94 -8.72 -16.62 15.42
C THR A 94 -9.78 -16.79 14.34
N GLU A 95 -11.04 -16.45 14.64
CA GLU A 95 -12.19 -16.51 13.74
C GLU A 95 -13.10 -15.28 13.98
N GLY A 96 -13.88 -14.90 12.96
CA GLY A 96 -14.83 -13.78 13.06
C GLY A 96 -14.17 -12.43 13.30
N GLY A 97 -12.94 -12.25 12.83
CA GLY A 97 -12.20 -10.99 12.83
C GLY A 97 -12.95 -9.85 12.15
N THR A 98 -12.45 -8.62 12.30
CA THR A 98 -13.10 -7.42 11.71
C THR A 98 -12.48 -6.99 10.37
N VAL A 99 -11.44 -7.68 9.91
CA VAL A 99 -10.68 -7.36 8.70
C VAL A 99 -10.54 -8.62 7.87
N ASP A 100 -11.14 -8.65 6.68
CA ASP A 100 -11.02 -9.78 5.75
C ASP A 100 -9.96 -9.55 4.68
N LEU A 101 -9.88 -8.32 4.15
CA LEU A 101 -8.96 -7.93 3.09
C LEU A 101 -8.31 -6.58 3.43
N ILE A 102 -7.03 -6.44 3.13
CA ILE A 102 -6.27 -5.20 3.32
C ILE A 102 -5.64 -4.80 1.99
N TRP A 103 -5.89 -3.58 1.51
CA TRP A 103 -5.00 -2.97 0.53
C TRP A 103 -3.73 -2.55 1.26
N ILE A 104 -2.66 -3.31 1.03
CA ILE A 104 -1.45 -3.29 1.84
C ILE A 104 -0.27 -2.70 1.05
N ASN A 105 0.65 -2.07 1.77
CA ASN A 105 1.95 -1.63 1.26
C ASN A 105 3.06 -2.54 1.83
N GLY A 106 4.25 -2.50 1.23
CA GLY A 106 5.32 -3.44 1.57
C GLY A 106 5.76 -3.45 3.03
N GLU A 107 5.76 -2.31 3.72
CA GLU A 107 6.10 -2.25 5.15
C GLU A 107 5.09 -3.01 6.02
N ASN A 108 3.79 -2.82 5.74
CA ASN A 108 2.73 -3.52 6.45
C ASN A 108 2.67 -5.01 6.04
N PHE A 109 2.94 -5.34 4.77
CA PHE A 109 3.08 -6.72 4.30
C PHE A 109 4.20 -7.44 5.06
N ALA A 110 5.39 -6.84 5.12
CA ALA A 110 6.53 -7.36 5.86
C ALA A 110 6.19 -7.62 7.34
N SER A 111 5.51 -6.67 7.98
CA SER A 111 5.07 -6.76 9.38
C SER A 111 4.06 -7.90 9.60
N MET A 112 3.05 -8.03 8.72
CA MET A 112 2.05 -9.08 8.81
C MET A 112 2.64 -10.47 8.52
N LYS A 113 3.51 -10.57 7.50
CA LYS A 113 4.20 -11.81 7.14
C LYS A 113 5.09 -12.32 8.27
N LYS A 114 5.90 -11.45 8.89
CA LYS A 114 6.75 -11.79 10.04
C LYS A 114 5.96 -12.34 11.23
N GLN A 115 4.67 -12.01 11.31
CA GLN A 115 3.80 -12.34 12.43
C GLN A 115 2.78 -13.44 12.08
N ASP A 116 2.92 -14.09 10.92
CA ASP A 116 2.00 -15.13 10.44
C ASP A 116 0.53 -14.66 10.51
N LEU A 117 0.26 -13.50 9.90
CA LEU A 117 -1.06 -12.87 9.84
C LEU A 117 -1.70 -12.87 8.45
N LEU A 118 -0.98 -13.32 7.43
CA LEU A 118 -1.45 -13.37 6.05
C LEU A 118 -2.07 -14.74 5.75
N PHE A 119 -2.95 -14.78 4.76
CA PHE A 119 -3.56 -16.02 4.28
C PHE A 119 -2.51 -16.99 3.71
N ALA A 120 -2.90 -18.25 3.45
CA ALA A 120 -1.98 -19.33 3.11
C ALA A 120 -1.08 -19.04 1.89
N PRO A 121 0.22 -19.43 1.91
CA PRO A 121 1.13 -19.22 0.78
C PRO A 121 0.61 -19.76 -0.57
N GLY A 122 0.91 -19.04 -1.65
CA GLY A 122 0.57 -19.45 -3.02
C GLY A 122 -0.89 -19.23 -3.43
N TRP A 123 -1.74 -18.65 -2.57
CA TRP A 123 -3.15 -18.39 -2.92
C TRP A 123 -3.26 -17.43 -4.11
N ALA A 124 -2.47 -16.36 -4.12
CA ALA A 124 -2.51 -15.34 -5.19
C ALA A 124 -2.15 -15.93 -6.56
N GLN A 125 -1.20 -16.86 -6.60
CA GLN A 125 -0.74 -17.54 -7.81
C GLN A 125 -1.74 -18.57 -8.33
N SER A 126 -2.62 -19.05 -7.45
CA SER A 126 -3.66 -20.02 -7.79
C SER A 126 -4.91 -19.35 -8.35
N LEU A 127 -5.02 -18.01 -8.27
CA LEU A 127 -6.15 -17.27 -8.83
C LEU A 127 -6.22 -17.44 -10.37
N PRO A 128 -7.42 -17.61 -10.96
CA PRO A 128 -7.57 -17.78 -12.41
C PRO A 128 -6.95 -16.66 -13.26
N ASN A 129 -6.93 -15.44 -12.71
CA ASN A 129 -6.40 -14.26 -13.39
C ASN A 129 -4.89 -14.04 -13.19
N TRP A 130 -4.21 -14.87 -12.38
CA TRP A 130 -2.75 -14.82 -12.26
C TRP A 130 -2.04 -14.95 -13.62
N ARG A 131 -2.66 -15.66 -14.57
CA ARG A 131 -2.20 -15.77 -15.96
C ARG A 131 -2.02 -14.44 -16.70
N PHE A 132 -2.63 -13.35 -16.21
CA PHE A 132 -2.53 -12.02 -16.79
C PHE A 132 -1.47 -11.14 -16.09
N VAL A 133 -0.87 -11.65 -15.02
CA VAL A 133 0.13 -10.95 -14.23
C VAL A 133 1.51 -11.18 -14.84
N ASP A 134 2.18 -10.10 -15.24
CA ASP A 134 3.53 -10.10 -15.82
C ASP A 134 4.62 -10.26 -14.75
N HIS A 135 4.65 -11.41 -14.09
CA HIS A 135 5.60 -11.74 -13.03
C HIS A 135 6.98 -12.17 -13.56
N GLU A 136 7.10 -12.43 -14.87
CA GLU A 136 8.37 -12.82 -15.50
C GLU A 136 9.27 -11.61 -15.75
N THR A 137 8.69 -10.47 -16.17
CA THR A 137 9.48 -9.26 -16.49
C THR A 137 9.42 -8.20 -15.39
N LYS A 138 8.53 -8.34 -14.41
CA LYS A 138 8.38 -7.40 -13.27
C LYS A 138 8.76 -8.07 -11.94
N PRO A 139 10.03 -7.95 -11.51
CA PRO A 139 10.48 -8.58 -10.26
C PRO A 139 9.76 -8.04 -9.02
N THR A 140 9.22 -6.81 -9.07
CA THR A 140 8.44 -6.20 -7.98
C THR A 140 7.10 -6.90 -7.71
N ILE A 141 6.67 -7.84 -8.55
CA ILE A 141 5.48 -8.67 -8.31
C ILE A 141 5.77 -9.82 -7.35
N THR A 142 7.02 -10.33 -7.35
CA THR A 142 7.42 -11.50 -6.56
C THR A 142 8.28 -11.15 -5.36
N VAL A 143 8.65 -9.87 -5.23
CA VAL A 143 9.35 -9.30 -4.08
C VAL A 143 8.71 -7.96 -3.73
N ASP A 144 8.26 -7.80 -2.48
CA ASP A 144 7.82 -6.52 -1.92
C ASP A 144 8.65 -6.20 -0.67
N PHE A 145 9.14 -4.97 -0.56
CA PHE A 145 9.92 -4.52 0.59
C PHE A 145 11.16 -5.39 0.88
N THR A 146 11.84 -5.84 -0.18
CA THR A 146 12.99 -6.77 -0.15
C THR A 146 12.65 -8.16 0.39
N ILE A 147 11.37 -8.50 0.51
CA ILE A 147 10.87 -9.78 1.01
C ILE A 147 10.14 -10.49 -0.12
N PRO A 148 10.43 -11.79 -0.40
CA PRO A 148 9.66 -12.57 -1.35
C PRO A 148 8.17 -12.53 -1.01
N THR A 149 7.28 -12.37 -1.98
CA THR A 149 5.84 -12.33 -1.68
C THR A 149 5.31 -13.71 -1.30
N ASP A 150 5.93 -14.80 -1.81
CA ASP A 150 5.53 -16.19 -1.61
C ASP A 150 4.03 -16.46 -1.92
N GLY A 151 3.43 -15.61 -2.75
CA GLY A 151 2.00 -15.66 -3.07
C GLY A 151 1.09 -15.33 -1.88
N LEU A 152 1.60 -14.67 -0.84
CA LEU A 152 0.84 -14.23 0.34
C LEU A 152 0.04 -12.94 0.10
N GLU A 153 0.32 -12.23 -0.99
CA GLU A 153 -0.42 -11.06 -1.45
C GLU A 153 -0.65 -11.12 -2.96
N SER A 154 -1.70 -10.45 -3.43
CA SER A 154 -2.05 -10.36 -4.85
C SER A 154 -1.76 -8.95 -5.37
N PRO A 155 -1.09 -8.79 -6.52
CA PRO A 155 -0.76 -7.47 -7.05
C PRO A 155 -2.02 -6.73 -7.49
N TRP A 156 -2.24 -5.55 -6.92
CA TRP A 156 -3.34 -4.65 -7.28
C TRP A 156 -2.97 -3.70 -8.43
N GLY A 157 -1.74 -3.19 -8.38
CA GLY A 157 -1.22 -2.23 -9.34
C GLY A 157 0.27 -1.99 -9.10
N MET A 158 0.92 -1.31 -10.03
CA MET A 158 2.32 -0.93 -9.90
C MET A 158 2.40 0.51 -9.40
N ALA A 159 3.12 0.70 -8.30
CA ALA A 159 3.40 2.00 -7.75
C ALA A 159 4.80 2.45 -8.20
N LYS A 160 4.98 3.75 -8.40
CA LYS A 160 6.30 4.36 -8.62
C LYS A 160 6.25 5.76 -8.06
N LEU A 161 7.28 6.19 -7.36
CA LEU A 161 7.38 7.56 -6.86
C LEU A 161 7.51 8.52 -8.05
N VAL A 162 6.52 9.38 -8.24
CA VAL A 162 6.44 10.37 -9.30
C VAL A 162 6.34 11.75 -8.67
N PHE A 163 7.12 12.69 -9.19
CA PHE A 163 7.10 14.08 -8.75
C PHE A 163 6.21 14.91 -9.65
N PHE A 164 5.63 15.98 -9.11
CA PHE A 164 4.74 16.88 -9.81
C PHE A 164 5.13 18.32 -9.55
N HIS A 165 4.98 19.17 -10.57
CA HIS A 165 5.16 20.60 -10.48
C HIS A 165 4.13 21.33 -11.33
N ASP A 166 3.85 22.60 -11.01
CA ASP A 166 3.04 23.47 -11.87
C ASP A 166 3.94 24.15 -12.90
N SER A 167 3.79 23.78 -14.18
CA SER A 167 4.63 24.33 -15.26
C SER A 167 4.34 25.80 -15.58
N ALA A 168 3.25 26.37 -15.08
CA ALA A 168 2.99 27.81 -15.16
C ALA A 168 3.81 28.63 -14.15
N ARG A 169 4.23 28.00 -13.04
CA ARG A 169 5.01 28.67 -11.98
C ARG A 169 6.50 28.35 -12.08
N THR A 170 6.82 27.08 -12.36
CA THR A 170 8.20 26.61 -12.39
C THR A 170 8.48 25.87 -13.70
N ALA A 171 9.46 26.35 -14.44
CA ALA A 171 9.76 25.85 -15.78
C ALA A 171 10.28 24.40 -15.73
N PRO A 172 9.79 23.48 -16.59
CA PRO A 172 10.14 22.06 -16.54
C PRO A 172 11.64 21.78 -16.59
N GLU A 173 12.41 22.57 -17.33
CA GLU A 173 13.87 22.44 -17.46
C GLU A 173 14.65 22.73 -16.17
N THR A 174 13.98 23.31 -15.16
CA THR A 174 14.57 23.57 -13.84
C THR A 174 14.27 22.45 -12.84
N MET A 175 13.47 21.45 -13.22
CA MET A 175 13.13 20.35 -12.32
C MET A 175 14.35 19.47 -12.04
N PRO A 176 14.53 19.05 -10.77
CA PRO A 176 15.67 18.23 -10.40
C PRO A 176 15.55 16.81 -10.96
N ASP A 177 16.69 16.21 -11.33
CA ASP A 177 16.74 14.86 -11.90
C ASP A 177 17.28 13.79 -10.90
N ASN A 178 17.57 14.21 -9.66
CA ASN A 178 18.03 13.35 -8.55
C ASN A 178 17.94 14.09 -7.21
N ALA A 179 18.21 13.40 -6.10
CA ALA A 179 18.18 13.94 -4.75
C ALA A 179 19.14 15.12 -4.55
N ARG A 180 20.35 15.07 -5.14
CA ARG A 180 21.35 16.15 -5.01
C ARG A 180 20.88 17.41 -5.74
N GLU A 181 20.35 17.26 -6.94
CA GLU A 181 19.76 18.37 -7.69
C GLU A 181 18.51 18.93 -6.99
N LEU A 182 17.72 18.10 -6.31
CA LEU A 182 16.61 18.58 -5.49
C LEU A 182 17.09 19.47 -4.33
N LEU A 183 18.23 19.15 -3.72
CA LEU A 183 18.82 20.00 -2.68
C LEU A 183 19.29 21.34 -3.26
N GLU A 184 19.97 21.32 -4.41
CA GLU A 184 20.39 22.56 -5.09
C GLU A 184 19.19 23.39 -5.56
N TRP A 185 18.14 22.74 -6.05
CA TRP A 185 16.87 23.37 -6.37
C TRP A 185 16.25 24.02 -5.14
N ALA A 186 16.27 23.35 -3.97
CA ALA A 186 15.76 23.90 -2.71
C ALA A 186 16.59 25.10 -2.21
N ARG A 187 17.90 25.14 -2.47
CA ARG A 187 18.73 26.32 -2.19
C ARG A 187 18.32 27.52 -3.03
N ALA A 188 17.99 27.29 -4.30
CA ALA A 188 17.50 28.34 -5.20
C ALA A 188 16.05 28.76 -4.90
N ASN A 189 15.26 27.87 -4.30
CA ASN A 189 13.83 28.05 -4.03
C ASN A 189 13.49 27.81 -2.55
N PRO A 190 14.06 28.59 -1.61
CA PRO A 190 13.87 28.35 -0.18
C PRO A 190 12.39 28.48 0.21
N GLY A 191 11.92 27.52 1.00
CA GLY A 191 10.55 27.46 1.50
C GLY A 191 9.54 26.80 0.55
N ARG A 192 9.96 26.34 -0.65
CA ARG A 192 9.07 25.83 -1.71
C ARG A 192 9.01 24.32 -1.84
N PHE A 193 9.65 23.59 -0.93
CA PHE A 193 9.62 22.14 -0.87
C PHE A 193 9.30 21.66 0.55
N SER A 194 8.50 20.60 0.64
CA SER A 194 8.27 19.86 1.88
C SER A 194 7.99 18.39 1.58
N TYR A 195 7.87 17.56 2.62
CA TYR A 195 7.40 16.18 2.52
C TYR A 195 6.53 15.83 3.73
N PRO A 196 5.58 14.88 3.64
CA PRO A 196 4.79 14.49 4.81
C PRO A 196 5.67 13.94 5.93
N GLN A 197 5.42 14.30 7.19
CA GLN A 197 6.28 13.84 8.28
C GLN A 197 6.11 12.32 8.50
N PRO A 198 7.20 11.54 8.61
CA PRO A 198 7.12 10.17 9.12
C PRO A 198 6.35 10.14 10.45
N PRO A 199 5.50 9.13 10.69
CA PRO A 199 5.45 7.83 10.02
C PRO A 199 4.60 7.79 8.73
N ASP A 200 4.17 8.92 8.16
CA ASP A 200 3.45 8.92 6.88
C ASP A 200 4.23 8.15 5.79
N PHE A 201 3.52 7.31 5.05
CA PHE A 201 4.09 6.41 4.05
C PHE A 201 4.77 7.17 2.89
N ILE A 202 4.16 8.26 2.42
CA ILE A 202 4.69 9.07 1.31
C ILE A 202 5.96 9.79 1.76
N GLY A 203 5.94 10.35 2.98
CA GLY A 203 7.12 10.92 3.62
C GLY A 203 8.27 9.93 3.77
N SER A 204 7.99 8.78 4.38
CA SER A 204 8.97 7.72 4.62
C SER A 204 9.57 7.18 3.31
N SER A 205 8.78 7.17 2.24
CA SER A 205 9.24 6.74 0.93
C SER A 205 10.12 7.73 0.21
N PHE A 206 9.88 9.04 0.38
CA PHE A 206 10.83 10.06 -0.07
C PHE A 206 12.18 9.90 0.63
N LEU A 207 12.19 9.62 1.93
CA LEU A 207 13.44 9.36 2.66
C LEU A 207 14.16 8.10 2.13
N LYS A 208 13.40 7.03 1.81
CA LYS A 208 13.94 5.81 1.17
C LYS A 208 14.53 6.11 -0.21
N GLN A 209 13.84 6.91 -1.03
CA GLN A 209 14.34 7.38 -2.33
C GLN A 209 15.69 8.10 -2.17
N VAL A 210 15.75 9.11 -1.30
CA VAL A 210 16.96 9.90 -1.07
C VAL A 210 18.11 9.01 -0.57
N LEU A 211 17.86 8.14 0.41
CA LEU A 211 18.89 7.22 0.89
C LEU A 211 19.38 6.28 -0.21
N SER A 212 18.49 5.77 -1.05
CA SER A 212 18.87 4.85 -2.14
C SER A 212 19.79 5.49 -3.18
N GLU A 213 19.69 6.80 -3.39
CA GLU A 213 20.57 7.54 -4.30
C GLU A 213 21.89 7.98 -3.67
N LEU A 214 21.91 8.19 -2.35
CA LEU A 214 23.06 8.76 -1.65
C LEU A 214 23.97 7.73 -0.97
N VAL A 215 23.45 6.53 -0.68
CA VAL A 215 24.24 5.46 -0.07
C VAL A 215 25.37 5.02 -0.99
N ALA A 216 26.55 4.75 -0.42
CA ALA A 216 27.72 4.34 -1.20
C ALA A 216 27.56 2.95 -1.85
N ASP A 217 26.85 2.03 -1.18
CA ASP A 217 26.54 0.69 -1.69
C ASP A 217 25.04 0.40 -1.53
N PRO A 218 24.23 0.57 -2.60
CA PRO A 218 22.80 0.30 -2.57
C PRO A 218 22.45 -1.16 -2.25
N ALA A 219 23.37 -2.11 -2.46
CA ALA A 219 23.12 -3.52 -2.15
C ALA A 219 22.95 -3.79 -0.65
N LEU A 220 23.42 -2.88 0.21
CA LEU A 220 23.19 -2.93 1.65
C LEU A 220 21.72 -2.70 2.01
N LEU A 221 20.99 -1.90 1.22
CA LEU A 221 19.58 -1.59 1.45
C LEU A 221 18.65 -2.78 1.12
N GLN A 222 19.17 -3.81 0.46
CA GLN A 222 18.45 -5.04 0.12
C GLN A 222 18.67 -6.17 1.15
N LYS A 223 19.36 -5.88 2.25
CA LYS A 223 19.71 -6.84 3.29
C LYS A 223 19.08 -6.43 4.62
N PRO A 224 18.87 -7.38 5.54
CA PRO A 224 18.50 -7.05 6.92
C PRO A 224 19.50 -6.05 7.52
N VAL A 225 18.97 -5.09 8.29
CA VAL A 225 19.80 -4.10 8.97
C VAL A 225 20.77 -4.78 9.94
N VAL A 226 22.03 -4.33 9.92
CA VAL A 226 23.04 -4.66 10.92
C VAL A 226 23.17 -3.43 11.81
N GLU A 227 22.76 -3.52 13.08
CA GLU A 227 22.71 -2.37 13.99
C GLU A 227 24.05 -1.64 14.10
N ALA A 228 25.17 -2.38 14.10
CA ALA A 228 26.51 -1.81 14.18
C ALA A 228 26.88 -0.92 12.98
N ASP A 229 26.27 -1.15 11.82
CA ASP A 229 26.58 -0.43 10.58
C ASP A 229 25.52 0.64 10.24
N PHE A 230 24.39 0.67 10.94
CA PHE A 230 23.25 1.55 10.63
C PHE A 230 23.65 3.01 10.50
N ASP A 231 24.34 3.56 11.50
CA ASP A 231 24.77 4.97 11.50
C ASP A 231 25.67 5.28 10.30
N THR A 232 26.51 4.32 9.89
CA THR A 232 27.40 4.49 8.74
C THR A 232 26.64 4.46 7.42
N VAL A 233 25.73 3.49 7.27
CA VAL A 233 24.94 3.30 6.05
C VAL A 233 23.93 4.43 5.85
N ALA A 234 23.28 4.89 6.92
CA ALA A 234 22.25 5.92 6.88
C ALA A 234 22.80 7.36 6.94
N ARG A 235 24.06 7.56 7.35
CA ARG A 235 24.69 8.89 7.46
C ARG A 235 24.48 9.79 6.23
N PRO A 236 24.61 9.32 4.97
CA PRO A 236 24.39 10.18 3.81
C PRO A 236 22.99 10.79 3.74
N LEU A 237 21.95 10.09 4.22
CA LEU A 237 20.60 10.65 4.32
C LEU A 237 20.54 11.75 5.38
N PHE A 238 21.09 11.52 6.57
CA PHE A 238 21.04 12.51 7.65
C PHE A 238 21.85 13.77 7.33
N ASP A 239 23.06 13.60 6.77
CA ASP A 239 23.87 14.74 6.32
C ASP A 239 23.11 15.56 5.24
N TYR A 240 22.39 14.88 4.33
CA TYR A 240 21.53 15.54 3.35
C TYR A 240 20.35 16.30 4.00
N LEU A 241 19.69 15.69 4.98
CA LEU A 241 18.55 16.32 5.68
C LEU A 241 18.98 17.53 6.50
N ASP A 242 20.17 17.51 7.12
CA ASP A 242 20.74 18.65 7.83
C ASP A 242 20.91 19.88 6.92
N GLU A 243 21.22 19.65 5.63
CA GLU A 243 21.31 20.70 4.63
C GLU A 243 19.94 21.10 4.04
N LEU A 244 19.04 20.13 3.84
CA LEU A 244 17.73 20.36 3.24
C LEU A 244 16.76 21.06 4.19
N HIS A 245 16.68 20.64 5.46
CA HIS A 245 15.68 21.09 6.42
C HIS A 245 15.63 22.62 6.61
N PRO A 246 16.75 23.35 6.71
CA PRO A 246 16.74 24.81 6.77
C PRO A 246 16.14 25.51 5.53
N LEU A 247 16.12 24.82 4.38
CA LEU A 247 15.64 25.31 3.09
C LEU A 247 14.17 24.95 2.83
N MET A 248 13.60 24.01 3.58
CA MET A 248 12.22 23.55 3.38
C MET A 248 11.18 24.60 3.80
N TRP A 249 9.93 24.37 3.40
CA TRP A 249 8.77 25.11 3.89
C TRP A 249 8.80 25.19 5.43
N ARG A 250 8.68 26.42 5.96
CA ARG A 250 8.81 26.74 7.38
C ARG A 250 10.08 26.18 8.04
N GLN A 251 11.17 26.02 7.28
CA GLN A 251 12.46 25.50 7.75
C GLN A 251 12.33 24.15 8.46
N ALA A 252 11.45 23.29 7.96
CA ALA A 252 11.15 21.98 8.56
C ALA A 252 10.67 22.04 10.03
N ARG A 253 10.18 23.20 10.50
CA ARG A 253 9.50 23.31 11.81
C ARG A 253 8.03 22.87 11.74
N ALA A 254 7.53 22.67 10.53
CA ALA A 254 6.23 22.09 10.23
C ALA A 254 6.34 21.34 8.91
N PHE A 255 5.49 20.32 8.76
CA PHE A 255 5.40 19.46 7.60
C PHE A 255 3.92 19.27 7.24
N PRO A 256 3.56 19.00 5.97
CA PRO A 256 2.22 18.52 5.65
C PRO A 256 1.93 17.23 6.42
N LYS A 257 0.68 17.06 6.87
CA LYS A 257 0.27 15.88 7.65
C LYS A 257 0.33 14.59 6.83
N ASN A 258 -0.06 14.68 5.56
CA ASN A 258 -0.24 13.56 4.65
C ASN A 258 -0.23 14.06 3.19
N TYR A 259 -0.39 13.15 2.24
CA TYR A 259 -0.43 13.50 0.82
C TYR A 259 -1.53 14.50 0.44
N PRO A 260 -2.81 14.36 0.85
CA PRO A 260 -3.84 15.36 0.56
C PRO A 260 -3.45 16.78 1.00
N ALA A 261 -2.86 16.93 2.19
CA ALA A 261 -2.35 18.23 2.64
C ALA A 261 -1.20 18.76 1.76
N MET A 262 -0.28 17.89 1.34
CA MET A 262 0.80 18.26 0.42
C MET A 262 0.27 18.63 -0.98
N LYS A 263 -0.74 17.92 -1.50
CA LYS A 263 -1.40 18.26 -2.77
C LYS A 263 -2.03 19.64 -2.71
N GLN A 264 -2.72 19.96 -1.60
CA GLN A 264 -3.26 21.29 -1.38
C GLN A 264 -2.17 22.38 -1.38
N MET A 265 -0.99 22.10 -0.80
CA MET A 265 0.13 23.03 -0.86
C MET A 265 0.60 23.32 -2.30
N LEU A 266 0.55 22.34 -3.21
CA LEU A 266 0.83 22.60 -4.63
C LEU A 266 -0.28 23.47 -5.25
N ALA A 267 -1.55 23.15 -4.99
CA ALA A 267 -2.69 23.93 -5.48
C ALA A 267 -2.60 25.41 -5.06
N ASP A 268 -2.26 25.65 -3.79
CA ASP A 268 -2.17 26.99 -3.20
C ASP A 268 -0.87 27.73 -3.53
N GLY A 269 0.11 27.03 -4.14
CA GLY A 269 1.43 27.59 -4.45
C GLY A 269 2.33 27.79 -3.23
N GLU A 270 2.07 27.05 -2.15
CA GLU A 270 2.97 26.97 -1.00
C GLU A 270 4.18 26.05 -1.28
N ALA A 271 3.96 24.98 -2.04
CA ALA A 271 5.00 24.10 -2.56
C ALA A 271 5.03 24.14 -4.10
N GLU A 272 6.21 23.97 -4.69
CA GLU A 272 6.37 23.89 -6.15
C GLU A 272 6.64 22.46 -6.63
N ILE A 273 7.18 21.61 -5.76
CA ILE A 273 7.41 20.18 -6.03
C ILE A 273 6.68 19.38 -4.95
N ILE A 274 5.83 18.46 -5.39
CA ILE A 274 5.21 17.42 -4.55
C ILE A 274 5.40 16.06 -5.22
N PHE A 275 5.00 14.98 -4.58
CA PHE A 275 5.16 13.63 -5.12
C PHE A 275 4.14 12.64 -4.57
N PHE A 276 3.90 11.58 -5.32
CA PHE A 276 3.01 10.48 -4.95
C PHE A 276 3.43 9.17 -5.62
N PHE A 277 2.85 8.04 -5.23
CA PHE A 277 3.18 6.70 -5.75
C PHE A 277 2.41 6.28 -7.00
N PHE A 278 1.72 7.21 -7.66
CA PHE A 278 0.86 6.91 -8.78
C PHE A 278 1.03 7.94 -9.90
N SER A 279 1.43 7.46 -11.09
CA SER A 279 1.73 8.34 -12.23
C SER A 279 0.52 9.08 -12.77
N ALA A 280 -0.67 8.50 -12.67
CA ALA A 280 -1.90 9.15 -13.14
C ALA A 280 -2.52 10.10 -12.10
N GLU A 281 -1.92 10.26 -10.91
CA GLU A 281 -2.44 11.14 -9.87
C GLU A 281 -2.55 12.59 -10.32
N ALA A 282 -1.54 13.14 -11.00
CA ALA A 282 -1.62 14.51 -11.52
C ALA A 282 -2.81 14.68 -12.48
N SER A 283 -2.97 13.76 -13.44
CA SER A 283 -4.09 13.81 -14.39
C SER A 283 -5.44 13.67 -13.70
N ALA A 284 -5.54 12.79 -12.69
CA ALA A 284 -6.76 12.59 -11.91
C ALA A 284 -7.13 13.84 -11.10
N ALA A 285 -6.16 14.43 -10.40
CA ALA A 285 -6.35 15.66 -9.61
C ALA A 285 -6.71 16.87 -10.48
N VAL A 286 -6.14 16.98 -11.69
CA VAL A 286 -6.54 18.00 -12.68
C VAL A 286 -7.98 17.79 -13.14
N ALA A 287 -8.36 16.55 -13.47
CA ALA A 287 -9.72 16.24 -13.89
C ALA A 287 -10.75 16.49 -12.78
N ALA A 288 -10.36 16.31 -11.52
CA ALA A 288 -11.17 16.60 -10.34
C ALA A 288 -11.22 18.11 -9.98
N GLY A 289 -10.43 18.95 -10.64
CA GLY A 289 -10.34 20.39 -10.34
C GLY A 289 -9.57 20.71 -9.05
N GLU A 290 -8.81 19.76 -8.52
CA GLU A 290 -7.98 19.92 -7.32
C GLU A 290 -6.62 20.54 -7.64
N LEU A 291 -6.14 20.38 -8.88
CA LEU A 291 -4.88 20.93 -9.37
C LEU A 291 -5.06 21.68 -10.70
N PRO A 292 -4.24 22.71 -10.99
CA PRO A 292 -4.25 23.40 -12.28
C PRO A 292 -3.92 22.48 -13.46
N ASP A 293 -4.50 22.75 -14.63
CA ASP A 293 -4.26 22.01 -15.89
C ASP A 293 -2.81 22.14 -16.43
N THR A 294 -2.00 22.98 -15.82
CA THR A 294 -0.58 23.19 -16.08
C THR A 294 0.33 22.29 -15.24
N VAL A 295 -0.20 21.49 -14.31
CA VAL A 295 0.58 20.52 -13.53
C VAL A 295 1.14 19.42 -14.44
N ARG A 296 2.43 19.14 -14.31
CA ARG A 296 3.15 18.11 -15.06
C ARG A 296 3.91 17.19 -14.12
N SER A 297 3.98 15.93 -14.48
CA SER A 297 4.76 14.92 -13.78
C SER A 297 6.19 14.84 -14.32
N PHE A 298 7.14 14.53 -13.44
CA PHE A 298 8.50 14.15 -13.81
C PHE A 298 9.02 13.03 -12.89
N VAL A 299 10.09 12.37 -13.33
CA VAL A 299 10.80 11.33 -12.60
C VAL A 299 12.29 11.56 -12.77
N PHE A 300 13.08 11.05 -11.83
CA PHE A 300 14.53 11.04 -11.94
C PHE A 300 15.00 10.04 -13.01
N SER A 301 16.00 10.42 -13.80
CA SER A 301 16.49 9.65 -14.95
C SER A 301 17.10 8.31 -14.57
N GLN A 302 17.71 8.22 -13.38
CA GLN A 302 18.26 6.97 -12.83
C GLN A 302 17.18 6.06 -12.23
N GLY A 303 15.93 6.48 -12.25
CA GLY A 303 14.80 5.77 -11.68
C GLY A 303 14.37 6.32 -10.34
N THR A 304 13.17 5.92 -9.94
CA THR A 304 12.58 6.24 -8.65
C THR A 304 11.99 4.97 -8.05
N LEU A 305 11.82 5.00 -6.72
CA LEU A 305 11.35 3.92 -5.89
C LEU A 305 10.02 3.38 -6.43
N SER A 306 9.93 2.06 -6.50
CA SER A 306 8.77 1.29 -6.95
C SER A 306 8.36 0.30 -5.89
#